data_AF-A0A0R2CV36-F1
#
_entry.id   AF-A0A0R2CV36-F1
#
_cell.length_a   1.000
_cell.length_b   1.000
_cell.length_c   1.000
_cell.angle_alpha   90.00
_cell.angle_beta   90.00
_cell.angle_gamma   90.00
#
_symmetry.space_group_name_H-M   'P 1'
#
loop_
_entity.id
_entity.type
_entity.pdbx_description
1 polymer ?
#
loop_
_entity_poly.entity_id
_entity_poly.type
_entity_poly.pdbx_seq_one_letter_code
_entity_poly.pdbx_strand_id
1 'polypeptide(L)'
;MFEAIDDSEADNQLNNSSTTVQHQLNSSSTTVQHKQELKELREVEESKKKDIVEQPPEPDPETQKRNAITQQVIDYLNKQTGKGFSGKSKDARKLISGRLSEGRTLEDFKTVIDNKVEDWLNDDEMVKYLQPSTLFRPSNFEKYLNQKPVNSTEKGWFDL
;
A
#
# COMPACT_ATOMS: atom_id res chain seq x y z
N MET A 1 -65.89 22.55 52.06
CA MET A 1 -66.31 23.54 51.04
C MET A 1 -65.43 23.28 49.83
N PHE A 2 -65.78 22.51 48.79
CA PHE A 2 -66.98 21.90 48.21
C PHE A 2 -66.54 20.47 47.74
N GLU A 3 -67.27 19.36 47.92
CA GLU A 3 -68.45 18.90 47.16
C GLU A 3 -68.23 18.98 45.63
N ALA A 4 -68.44 17.97 44.77
CA ALA A 4 -69.19 16.73 44.87
C ALA A 4 -68.94 15.89 43.57
N ILE A 5 -69.09 14.55 43.66
CA ILE A 5 -69.86 13.66 42.73
C ILE A 5 -69.29 13.50 41.29
N ASP A 6 -69.15 12.32 40.67
CA ASP A 6 -69.93 11.09 40.77
C ASP A 6 -69.10 9.83 40.45
N ASP A 7 -69.67 8.73 40.90
CA ASP A 7 -69.18 7.37 40.99
C ASP A 7 -69.07 6.59 39.66
N SER A 8 -68.33 5.49 39.84
CA SER A 8 -68.13 4.32 39.00
C SER A 8 -69.42 3.57 38.56
N GLU A 9 -69.24 2.75 37.50
CA GLU A 9 -69.99 1.51 37.18
C GLU A 9 -71.46 1.63 36.72
N ALA A 10 -72.04 0.80 35.85
CA ALA A 10 -71.72 -0.37 35.03
C ALA A 10 -72.80 -0.37 33.90
N ASP A 11 -72.81 -1.15 32.81
CA ASP A 11 -72.74 -2.61 32.80
C ASP A 11 -72.79 -3.14 31.34
N ASN A 12 -72.02 -4.23 31.13
CA ASN A 12 -72.45 -5.45 30.47
C ASN A 12 -72.68 -5.53 28.93
N GLN A 13 -71.75 -6.22 28.27
CA GLN A 13 -72.01 -7.51 27.59
C GLN A 13 -70.64 -8.18 27.35
N LEU A 14 -70.31 -9.27 28.06
CA LEU A 14 -70.48 -10.68 27.63
C LEU A 14 -69.98 -10.88 26.19
N ASN A 15 -69.11 -11.82 25.83
CA ASN A 15 -68.68 -13.06 26.46
C ASN A 15 -67.67 -13.76 25.51
N ASN A 16 -66.90 -14.67 26.12
CA ASN A 16 -66.43 -15.97 25.62
C ASN A 16 -65.69 -16.15 24.26
N SER A 17 -64.40 -16.48 24.42
CA SER A 17 -63.80 -17.75 23.94
C SER A 17 -63.27 -17.88 22.50
N SER A 18 -62.02 -18.38 22.48
CA SER A 18 -61.46 -19.38 21.57
C SER A 18 -61.09 -19.04 20.12
N THR A 19 -59.77 -19.09 19.88
CA THR A 19 -59.13 -20.11 19.02
C THR A 19 -59.23 -19.95 17.49
N THR A 20 -58.04 -19.96 16.86
CA THR A 20 -57.75 -20.41 15.48
C THR A 20 -57.89 -19.41 14.31
N VAL A 21 -56.76 -18.73 14.01
CA VAL A 21 -55.92 -18.91 12.79
C VAL A 21 -56.55 -18.67 11.39
N GLN A 22 -55.95 -17.71 10.66
CA GLN A 22 -55.68 -17.58 9.20
C GLN A 22 -56.44 -16.56 8.33
N HIS A 23 -55.61 -15.61 7.82
CA HIS A 23 -55.47 -15.13 6.44
C HIS A 23 -56.61 -14.33 5.76
N GLN A 24 -56.35 -13.04 5.51
CA GLN A 24 -56.15 -12.39 4.19
C GLN A 24 -56.20 -10.85 4.36
N LEU A 25 -55.11 -10.13 4.10
CA LEU A 25 -54.77 -9.41 2.85
C LEU A 25 -55.13 -7.90 2.88
N ASN A 26 -54.04 -7.12 2.96
CA ASN A 26 -53.70 -5.82 2.33
C ASN A 26 -54.70 -4.65 2.27
N SER A 27 -54.28 -3.53 2.86
CA SER A 27 -54.33 -2.12 2.37
C SER A 27 -53.85 -1.21 3.52
N SER A 28 -52.96 -0.22 3.45
CA SER A 28 -52.24 0.44 2.37
C SER A 28 -51.12 1.32 2.97
N SER A 29 -50.13 1.64 2.13
CA SER A 29 -49.48 2.95 2.05
C SER A 29 -48.27 3.29 2.94
N THR A 30 -47.26 3.81 2.24
CA THR A 30 -46.31 4.86 2.69
C THR A 30 -45.00 4.46 3.36
N THR A 31 -44.22 3.53 2.79
CA THR A 31 -42.77 3.49 3.09
C THR A 31 -41.90 2.98 1.94
N VAL A 32 -42.44 2.15 1.04
CA VAL A 32 -41.62 1.48 0.02
C VAL A 32 -41.36 2.33 -1.24
N GLN A 33 -42.27 3.24 -1.60
CA GLN A 33 -42.12 4.03 -2.85
C GLN A 33 -40.97 5.04 -2.81
N HIS A 34 -40.65 5.63 -1.66
CA HIS A 34 -39.58 6.63 -1.57
C HIS A 34 -38.15 6.04 -1.59
N LYS A 35 -38.02 4.72 -1.41
CA LYS A 35 -36.71 4.05 -1.39
C LYS A 35 -36.20 3.66 -2.79
N GLN A 36 -37.10 3.52 -3.78
CA GLN A 36 -36.71 3.21 -5.16
C GLN A 36 -36.22 4.47 -5.90
N GLU A 37 -36.83 5.63 -5.66
CA GLU A 37 -36.48 6.90 -6.31
C GLU A 37 -35.07 7.42 -5.91
N LEU A 38 -34.65 7.17 -4.66
CA LEU A 38 -33.30 7.49 -4.18
C LEU A 38 -32.19 6.59 -4.74
N LYS A 39 -32.55 5.42 -5.30
CA LYS A 39 -31.58 4.49 -5.90
C LYS A 39 -31.26 4.87 -7.34
N GLU A 40 -32.25 5.38 -8.05
CA GLU A 40 -32.17 5.78 -9.46
C GLU A 40 -31.39 7.10 -9.64
N LEU A 41 -31.50 8.05 -8.71
CA LEU A 41 -30.72 9.30 -8.71
C LEU A 41 -29.21 9.08 -8.47
N ARG A 42 -28.80 8.00 -7.80
CA ARG A 42 -27.39 7.67 -7.55
C ARG A 42 -26.72 7.03 -8.77
N GLU A 43 -27.49 6.33 -9.60
CA GLU A 43 -27.00 5.63 -10.79
C GLU A 43 -26.73 6.58 -11.97
N VAL A 44 -27.41 7.74 -12.01
CA VAL A 44 -27.20 8.81 -13.01
C VAL A 44 -25.96 9.66 -12.70
N GLU A 45 -25.60 9.87 -11.43
CA GLU A 45 -24.38 10.58 -11.02
C GLU A 45 -23.10 9.75 -11.30
N GLU A 46 -23.19 8.42 -11.19
CA GLU A 46 -22.05 7.52 -11.39
C GLU A 46 -21.73 7.28 -12.88
N SER A 47 -22.70 7.51 -13.77
CA SER A 47 -22.54 7.37 -15.22
C SER A 47 -22.02 8.65 -15.93
N LYS A 48 -21.94 9.80 -15.24
CA LYS A 48 -21.38 11.06 -15.79
C LYS A 48 -19.87 11.26 -15.56
N LYS A 49 -19.18 10.36 -14.84
CA LYS A 49 -17.72 10.44 -14.59
C LYS A 49 -16.87 9.53 -15.49
N LYS A 50 -17.37 9.17 -16.68
CA LYS A 50 -16.70 8.21 -17.58
C LYS A 50 -15.98 8.77 -18.80
N ASP A 51 -15.85 10.09 -18.95
CA ASP A 51 -15.18 10.71 -20.11
C ASP A 51 -14.07 11.72 -19.78
N ILE A 52 -13.49 11.66 -18.58
CA ILE A 52 -12.20 12.29 -18.32
C ILE A 52 -11.26 11.20 -17.84
N VAL A 53 -10.55 10.59 -18.80
CA VAL A 53 -9.27 9.92 -18.52
C VAL A 53 -8.33 11.02 -18.03
N GLU A 54 -8.39 11.33 -16.74
CA GLU A 54 -7.38 12.15 -16.08
C GLU A 54 -6.12 11.29 -16.05
N GLN A 55 -5.31 11.39 -17.11
CA GLN A 55 -3.99 10.78 -17.13
C GLN A 55 -3.29 11.25 -15.83
N PRO A 56 -2.73 10.31 -15.04
CA PRO A 56 -1.94 10.69 -13.88
C PRO A 56 -0.94 11.76 -14.32
N PRO A 57 -0.77 12.86 -13.57
CA PRO A 57 0.13 13.93 -13.97
C PRO A 57 1.49 13.32 -14.32
N GLU A 58 1.94 13.58 -15.55
CA GLU A 58 3.25 13.14 -16.02
C GLU A 58 4.30 13.57 -14.99
N PRO A 59 5.20 12.66 -14.57
CA PRO A 59 6.21 13.00 -13.59
C PRO A 59 7.09 14.13 -14.11
N ASP A 60 7.50 15.02 -13.21
CA ASP A 60 8.44 16.08 -13.57
C ASP A 60 9.77 15.49 -14.11
N PRO A 61 10.53 16.26 -14.91
CA PRO A 61 11.76 15.77 -15.53
C PRO A 61 12.80 15.21 -14.54
N GLU A 62 12.84 15.73 -13.32
CA GLU A 62 13.76 15.27 -12.28
C GLU A 62 13.32 13.89 -11.75
N THR A 63 12.02 13.71 -11.52
CA THR A 63 11.43 12.41 -11.18
C THR A 63 11.67 11.38 -12.27
N GLN A 64 11.51 11.76 -13.54
CA GLN A 64 11.80 10.86 -14.66
C GLN A 64 13.28 10.45 -14.70
N LYS A 65 14.20 11.40 -14.48
CA LYS A 65 15.64 11.14 -14.37
C LYS A 65 15.96 10.19 -13.20
N ARG A 66 15.39 10.42 -12.01
CA ARG A 66 15.58 9.54 -10.84
C ARG A 66 15.05 8.13 -11.09
N ASN A 67 13.91 8.00 -11.77
CA ASN A 67 13.34 6.71 -12.15
C ASN A 67 14.24 5.98 -13.15
N ALA A 68 14.80 6.69 -14.13
CA ALA A 68 15.74 6.11 -15.10
C ALA A 68 17.02 5.62 -14.42
N ILE A 69 17.61 6.40 -13.51
CA ILE A 69 18.79 5.98 -12.74
C ILE A 69 18.44 4.78 -11.85
N THR A 70 17.28 4.79 -11.18
CA THR A 70 16.82 3.67 -10.37
C THR A 70 16.73 2.38 -11.18
N GLN A 71 16.19 2.47 -12.40
CA GLN A 71 16.12 1.32 -13.29
C GLN A 71 17.52 0.78 -13.62
N GLN A 72 18.46 1.66 -13.98
CA GLN A 72 19.83 1.26 -14.28
C GLN A 72 20.55 0.61 -13.09
N VAL A 73 20.37 1.13 -11.87
CA VAL A 73 20.95 0.54 -10.65
C VAL A 73 20.41 -0.88 -10.43
N ILE A 74 19.10 -1.07 -10.57
CA ILE A 74 18.46 -2.37 -10.35
C ILE A 74 18.83 -3.37 -11.45
N ASP A 75 18.88 -2.94 -12.70
CA ASP A 75 19.30 -3.77 -13.82
C ASP A 75 20.76 -4.23 -13.64
N TYR A 76 21.63 -3.34 -13.14
CA TYR A 76 23.01 -3.70 -12.83
C TYR A 76 23.08 -4.72 -11.70
N LEU A 77 22.37 -4.52 -10.58
CA LEU A 77 22.31 -5.49 -9.48
C LEU A 77 21.82 -6.86 -9.95
N ASN A 78 20.76 -6.88 -10.77
CA ASN A 78 20.22 -8.11 -11.35
C ASN A 78 21.25 -8.82 -12.24
N LYS A 79 21.96 -8.06 -13.09
CA LYS A 79 23.01 -8.59 -13.94
C LYS A 79 24.14 -9.23 -13.14
N GLN A 80 24.61 -8.57 -12.07
CA GLN A 80 25.72 -9.08 -11.26
C GLN A 80 25.35 -10.28 -10.39
N THR A 81 24.08 -10.41 -10.01
CA THR A 81 23.62 -11.43 -9.05
C THR A 81 22.78 -12.55 -9.66
N GLY A 82 22.36 -12.41 -10.92
CA GLY A 82 21.40 -13.30 -11.57
C GLY A 82 19.98 -13.23 -10.99
N LYS A 83 19.68 -12.22 -10.15
CA LYS A 83 18.37 -12.04 -9.51
C LYS A 83 17.43 -11.20 -10.38
N GLY A 84 16.14 -11.15 -10.00
CA GLY A 84 15.08 -10.48 -10.76
C GLY A 84 14.35 -9.39 -9.97
N PHE A 85 15.09 -8.47 -9.33
CA PHE A 85 14.48 -7.34 -8.63
C PHE A 85 13.80 -6.37 -9.60
N SER A 86 12.72 -5.73 -9.16
CA SER A 86 11.97 -4.77 -9.98
C SER A 86 12.38 -3.34 -9.70
N GLY A 87 12.78 -2.60 -10.73
CA GLY A 87 12.99 -1.15 -10.69
C GLY A 87 11.71 -0.34 -10.46
N LYS A 88 10.55 -1.00 -10.44
CA LYS A 88 9.25 -0.41 -10.08
C LYS A 88 8.91 -0.57 -8.59
N SER A 89 9.72 -1.31 -7.82
CA SER A 89 9.52 -1.47 -6.37
C SER A 89 9.57 -0.12 -5.66
N LYS A 90 8.53 0.18 -4.86
CA LYS A 90 8.44 1.41 -4.07
C LYS A 90 9.61 1.55 -3.10
N ASP A 91 10.01 0.44 -2.46
CA ASP A 91 11.08 0.45 -1.45
C ASP A 91 12.44 0.69 -2.09
N ALA A 92 12.74 0.02 -3.21
CA ALA A 92 13.98 0.22 -3.95
C ALA A 92 14.08 1.67 -4.46
N ARG A 93 12.99 2.20 -5.04
CA ARG A 93 12.91 3.60 -5.48
C ARG A 93 13.14 4.57 -4.35
N LYS A 94 12.53 4.35 -3.18
CA LYS A 94 12.70 5.21 -2.01
C LYS A 94 14.15 5.23 -1.54
N LEU A 95 14.79 4.07 -1.44
CA LEU A 95 16.19 3.98 -1.00
C LEU A 95 17.15 4.65 -1.98
N ILE A 96 17.02 4.34 -3.27
CA ILE A 96 17.88 4.88 -4.34
C ILE A 96 17.66 6.38 -4.49
N SER A 97 16.41 6.83 -4.61
CA SER A 97 16.09 8.26 -4.69
C SER A 97 16.62 9.03 -3.48
N GLY A 98 16.56 8.43 -2.28
CA GLY A 98 17.10 9.05 -1.07
C GLY A 98 18.62 9.25 -1.12
N ARG A 99 19.39 8.34 -1.74
CA ARG A 99 20.83 8.57 -1.91
C ARG A 99 21.11 9.57 -3.04
N LEU A 100 20.31 9.55 -4.12
CA LEU A 100 20.42 10.54 -5.21
C LEU A 100 20.21 11.97 -4.69
N SER A 101 19.25 12.18 -3.79
CA SER A 101 19.03 13.50 -3.15
C SER A 101 20.18 13.94 -2.25
N GLU A 102 21.03 13.02 -1.79
CA GLU A 102 22.24 13.31 -1.03
C GLU A 102 23.46 13.55 -1.93
N GLY A 103 23.27 13.58 -3.25
CA GLY A 103 24.34 13.81 -4.22
C GLY A 103 25.07 12.55 -4.67
N ARG A 104 24.59 11.35 -4.31
CA ARG A 104 25.17 10.10 -4.79
C ARG A 104 24.88 9.90 -6.27
N THR A 105 25.83 9.28 -6.96
CA THR A 105 25.82 9.06 -8.40
C THR A 105 25.51 7.61 -8.73
N LEU A 106 25.13 7.33 -9.99
CA LEU A 106 24.97 5.96 -10.49
C LEU A 106 26.24 5.12 -10.26
N GLU A 107 27.42 5.72 -10.38
CA GLU A 107 28.68 5.02 -10.20
C GLU A 107 28.89 4.59 -8.74
N ASP A 108 28.52 5.44 -7.78
CA ASP A 108 28.58 5.07 -6.35
C ASP A 108 27.73 3.82 -6.06
N PHE A 109 26.55 3.71 -6.68
CA PHE A 109 25.71 2.52 -6.54
C PHE A 109 26.37 1.28 -7.14
N LYS A 110 27.00 1.40 -8.31
CA LYS A 110 27.72 0.28 -8.92
C LYS A 110 28.88 -0.17 -8.05
N THR A 111 29.66 0.76 -7.52
CA THR A 111 30.76 0.45 -6.58
C THR A 111 30.25 -0.30 -5.35
N VAL A 112 29.15 0.13 -4.74
CA VAL A 112 28.53 -0.60 -3.61
C VAL A 112 28.11 -2.02 -4.01
N ILE A 113 27.52 -2.17 -5.21
CA ILE A 113 27.11 -3.48 -5.73
C ILE A 113 28.34 -4.37 -5.94
N ASP A 114 29.37 -3.88 -6.63
CA ASP A 114 30.57 -4.65 -6.95
C ASP A 114 31.29 -5.09 -5.68
N ASN A 115 31.50 -4.18 -4.72
CA ASN A 115 32.13 -4.49 -3.44
C ASN A 115 31.38 -5.59 -2.66
N LYS A 116 30.04 -5.60 -2.71
CA LYS A 116 29.26 -6.62 -1.99
C LYS A 116 29.11 -7.92 -2.78
N VAL A 117 29.06 -7.83 -4.10
CA VAL A 117 29.05 -9.01 -4.98
C VAL A 117 30.35 -9.78 -4.81
N GLU A 118 31.49 -9.09 -4.78
CA GLU A 118 32.80 -9.72 -4.52
C GLU A 118 32.81 -10.47 -3.17
N ASP A 119 32.30 -9.84 -2.11
CA ASP A 119 32.29 -10.44 -0.78
C ASP A 119 31.26 -11.57 -0.59
N TRP A 120 30.05 -11.42 -1.15
CA TRP A 120 28.89 -12.21 -0.72
C TRP A 120 28.31 -13.11 -1.81
N LEU A 121 28.68 -12.96 -3.08
CA LEU A 121 28.04 -13.74 -4.15
C LEU A 121 28.32 -15.24 -4.00
N ASN A 122 29.52 -15.60 -3.53
CA ASN A 122 29.97 -16.99 -3.36
C ASN A 122 29.82 -17.51 -1.91
N ASP A 123 29.17 -16.73 -1.04
CA ASP A 123 28.88 -17.11 0.34
C ASP A 123 27.39 -17.47 0.46
N ASP A 124 27.10 -18.74 0.72
CA ASP A 124 25.74 -19.30 0.77
C ASP A 124 24.85 -18.60 1.81
N GLU A 125 25.43 -18.13 2.92
CA GLU A 125 24.68 -17.43 3.96
C GLU A 125 24.46 -15.96 3.60
N MET A 126 25.46 -15.33 2.96
CA MET A 126 25.47 -13.89 2.74
C MET A 126 24.82 -13.46 1.43
N VAL A 127 24.75 -14.32 0.42
CA VAL A 127 24.18 -14.03 -0.91
C VAL A 127 22.71 -13.56 -0.86
N LYS A 128 21.96 -13.92 0.20
CA LYS A 128 20.58 -13.47 0.43
C LYS A 128 20.48 -11.97 0.77
N TYR A 129 21.58 -11.36 1.21
CA TYR A 129 21.67 -9.94 1.54
C TYR A 129 22.03 -9.05 0.34
N LEU A 130 22.38 -9.64 -0.81
CA LEU A 130 22.55 -8.93 -2.09
C LEU A 130 21.19 -8.50 -2.68
N GLN A 131 20.55 -7.53 -2.02
CA GLN A 131 19.26 -6.95 -2.42
C GLN A 131 19.22 -5.45 -2.14
N PRO A 132 18.36 -4.67 -2.84
CA PRO A 132 18.31 -3.21 -2.70
C PRO A 132 18.06 -2.75 -1.27
N SER A 133 17.21 -3.49 -0.55
CA SER A 133 16.82 -3.18 0.82
C SER A 133 17.97 -3.29 1.82
N THR A 134 19.07 -3.96 1.49
CA THR A 134 20.26 -4.07 2.36
C THR A 134 21.37 -3.14 1.89
N LEU A 135 21.64 -3.15 0.59
CA LEU A 135 22.76 -2.43 -0.02
C LEU A 135 22.57 -0.90 0.06
N PHE A 136 21.34 -0.43 -0.10
CA PHE A 136 21.05 1.00 -0.22
C PHE A 136 20.44 1.61 1.05
N ARG A 137 20.54 0.91 2.19
CA ARG A 137 20.20 1.50 3.49
C ARG A 137 21.16 2.66 3.79
N PRO A 138 20.68 3.77 4.36
CA PRO A 138 21.53 4.90 4.75
C PRO A 138 22.71 4.48 5.64
N SER A 139 22.48 3.56 6.59
CA SER A 139 23.50 3.06 7.53
C SER A 139 24.59 2.21 6.90
N ASN A 140 24.33 1.66 5.71
CA ASN A 140 25.20 0.69 5.05
C ASN A 140 25.89 1.28 3.82
N PHE A 141 25.20 2.16 3.10
CA PHE A 141 25.65 2.66 1.80
C PHE A 141 27.06 3.25 1.86
N GLU A 142 27.30 4.16 2.81
CA GLU A 142 28.61 4.80 2.97
C GLU A 142 29.71 3.79 3.33
N LYS A 143 29.38 2.83 4.21
CA LYS A 143 30.30 1.79 4.63
C LYS A 143 30.72 0.92 3.45
N TYR A 144 29.78 0.51 2.61
CA TYR A 144 30.06 -0.35 1.46
C TYR A 144 30.75 0.41 0.34
N LEU A 145 30.41 1.69 0.14
CA LEU A 145 31.05 2.54 -0.88
C LEU A 145 32.54 2.72 -0.59
N ASN A 146 32.89 2.94 0.67
CA ASN A 146 34.28 3.17 1.11
C ASN A 146 35.02 1.88 1.49
N GLN A 147 34.46 0.71 1.21
CA GLN A 147 35.17 -0.53 1.46
C GLN A 147 36.37 -0.60 0.52
N LYS A 148 37.57 -0.71 1.08
CA LYS A 148 38.79 -0.92 0.29
C LYS A 148 38.66 -2.28 -0.41
N PRO A 149 38.94 -2.36 -1.71
CA PRO A 149 38.94 -3.64 -2.40
C PRO A 149 40.08 -4.48 -1.80
N VAL A 150 39.81 -5.76 -1.49
CA VAL A 150 40.74 -6.67 -0.79
C VAL A 150 41.78 -7.17 -1.79
N ASN A 151 42.56 -6.25 -2.33
CA ASN A 151 43.64 -6.54 -3.26
C ASN A 151 44.70 -5.46 -3.09
N SER A 152 45.79 -5.85 -2.42
CA SER A 152 47.13 -5.23 -2.40
C SER A 152 47.46 -4.35 -1.17
N THR A 153 47.82 -4.99 -0.06
CA THR A 153 48.80 -4.63 1.01
C THR A 153 48.27 -5.28 2.30
N GLU A 154 48.80 -6.39 2.81
CA GLU A 154 50.16 -6.57 3.30
C GLU A 154 50.62 -8.04 3.11
N LYS A 155 51.52 -8.27 2.15
CA LYS A 155 52.57 -9.28 2.34
C LYS A 155 53.63 -8.62 3.21
N GLY A 156 53.84 -9.07 4.45
CA GLY A 156 55.09 -8.76 5.15
C GLY A 156 55.03 -8.41 6.65
N TRP A 157 54.25 -9.13 7.47
CA TRP A 157 54.47 -9.07 8.93
C TRP A 157 54.55 -10.41 9.68
N PHE A 158 54.39 -11.54 8.99
CA PHE A 158 54.54 -12.88 9.61
C PHE A 158 55.65 -13.70 8.95
N ASP A 159 56.83 -13.10 8.75
CA ASP A 159 57.99 -13.83 8.22
C ASP A 159 59.33 -13.33 8.82
N LEU A 160 59.37 -13.22 10.16
CA LEU A 160 60.60 -13.08 10.95
C LEU A 160 60.51 -13.92 12.23
#